data_AF-A0A9D7JCZ1-F1
#
_entry.id   AF-A0A9D7JCZ1-F1
#
_cell.length_a   1.000
_cell.length_b   1.000
_cell.length_c   1.000
_cell.angle_alpha   90.00
_cell.angle_beta   90.00
_cell.angle_gamma   90.00
#
_symmetry.space_group_name_H-M   'P 1'
#
loop_
_entity.id
_entity.type
_entity.pdbx_description
1 polymer ?
#
loop_
_entity_poly.entity_id
_entity_poly.type
_entity_poly.pdbx_seq_one_letter_code
_entity_poly.pdbx_strand_id
1 'polypeptide(L)'
;MFFKAAESFGASAQGTYLTLETTPNGLASRAERLRVNHDGNVGIGVAAPAARLDVDGAVKVKSYTVAGLPAAAAGAGQVAFVSNEAGGAVLAFSDGSNWRRVTDRAVVS
;
A
#
# COMPACT_ATOMS: atom_id res chain seq x y z
N MET A 1 12.49 9.17 13.27
CA MET A 1 12.99 8.54 12.03
C MET A 1 14.40 8.07 12.30
N PHE A 2 14.76 6.85 11.93
CA PHE A 2 16.11 6.30 12.15
C PHE A 2 16.63 5.55 10.95
N PHE A 3 17.91 5.73 10.67
CA PHE A 3 18.69 4.85 9.80
C PHE A 3 19.51 3.93 10.71
N LYS A 4 19.38 2.62 10.53
CA LYS A 4 20.00 1.61 11.39
C LYS A 4 20.75 0.59 10.54
N ALA A 5 21.86 0.08 11.08
CA ALA A 5 22.52 -1.08 10.51
C ALA A 5 21.63 -2.32 10.73
N ALA A 6 21.39 -3.10 9.68
CA ALA A 6 20.69 -4.37 9.76
C ALA A 6 21.61 -5.50 10.26
N GLU A 7 22.92 -5.29 10.14
CA GLU A 7 23.98 -6.24 10.47
C GLU A 7 25.24 -5.50 10.93
N SER A 8 26.22 -6.22 11.48
CA SER A 8 27.54 -5.65 11.72
C SER A 8 28.27 -5.44 10.40
N PHE A 9 28.81 -4.24 10.18
CA PHE A 9 29.44 -3.94 8.91
C PHE A 9 30.80 -4.60 8.78
N GLY A 10 31.01 -5.31 7.68
CA GLY A 10 32.29 -5.85 7.25
C GLY A 10 32.75 -5.19 5.95
N ALA A 11 33.76 -5.76 5.30
CA ALA A 11 34.20 -5.30 3.97
C ALA A 11 33.19 -5.64 2.87
N SER A 12 32.37 -6.68 3.05
CA SER A 12 31.45 -7.21 2.03
C SER A 12 29.97 -7.18 2.42
N ALA A 13 29.62 -6.64 3.59
CA ALA A 13 28.25 -6.62 4.12
C ALA A 13 28.02 -5.33 4.90
N GLN A 14 27.05 -4.51 4.47
CA GLN A 14 26.71 -3.22 5.06
C GLN A 14 25.19 -2.94 5.02
N GLY A 15 24.37 -3.97 5.18
CA GLY A 15 22.92 -3.88 5.11
C GLY A 15 22.35 -2.83 6.06
N THR A 16 21.41 -2.02 5.58
CA THR A 16 20.75 -0.97 6.37
C THR A 16 19.25 -1.06 6.27
N TYR A 17 18.56 -0.43 7.21
CA TYR A 17 17.12 -0.23 7.13
C TYR A 17 16.74 1.14 7.70
N LEU A 18 15.55 1.59 7.32
CA LEU A 18 14.95 2.84 7.78
C LEU A 18 13.67 2.54 8.55
N THR A 19 13.47 3.19 9.71
CA THR A 19 12.19 3.14 10.45
C THR A 19 11.62 4.52 10.75
N LEU A 20 10.29 4.61 10.69
CA LEU A 20 9.49 5.68 11.26
C LEU A 20 8.74 5.13 12.47
N GLU A 21 8.84 5.84 13.59
CA GLU A 21 8.30 5.39 14.87
C GLU A 21 7.56 6.55 15.53
N THR A 22 6.45 6.26 16.20
CA THR A 22 5.68 7.24 16.99
C THR A 22 5.42 6.69 18.39
N THR A 23 5.18 7.58 19.35
CA THR A 23 4.67 7.23 20.67
C THR A 23 3.16 7.48 20.67
N PRO A 24 2.31 6.49 20.95
CA PRO A 24 0.89 6.76 21.18
C PRO A 24 0.67 7.79 22.28
N ASN A 25 -0.36 8.62 22.15
CA ASN A 25 -0.73 9.59 23.18
C ASN A 25 -0.96 8.88 24.52
N GLY A 26 -0.37 9.40 25.59
CA GLY A 26 -0.49 8.84 26.94
C GLY A 26 0.43 7.64 27.24
N LEU A 27 1.28 7.22 26.30
CA LEU A 27 2.29 6.18 26.52
C LEU A 27 3.70 6.77 26.51
N ALA A 28 4.66 6.01 27.05
CA ALA A 28 6.08 6.36 27.02
C ALA A 28 6.90 5.51 26.03
N SER A 29 6.30 4.45 25.47
CA SER A 29 6.98 3.51 24.59
C SER A 29 6.73 3.83 23.12
N ARG A 30 7.80 3.78 22.33
CA ARG A 30 7.78 4.06 20.89
C ARG A 30 7.39 2.79 20.14
N ALA A 31 6.58 2.93 19.11
CA ALA A 31 6.17 1.85 18.22
C ALA A 31 6.61 2.15 16.78
N GLU A 32 7.15 1.14 16.10
CA GLU A 32 7.42 1.19 14.66
C GLU A 32 6.11 1.28 13.89
N ARG A 33 6.04 2.24 12.96
CA ARG A 33 4.87 2.51 12.12
C ARG A 33 5.11 2.19 10.68
N LEU A 34 6.32 2.46 10.20
CA LEU A 34 6.75 2.17 8.85
C LEU A 34 8.21 1.76 8.86
N ARG A 35 8.58 0.82 8.00
CA ARG A 35 9.97 0.51 7.70
C ARG A 35 10.23 0.33 6.21
N VAL A 36 11.48 0.51 5.81
CA VAL A 36 12.06 -0.12 4.62
C VAL A 36 13.13 -1.07 5.14
N ASN A 37 12.96 -2.39 4.96
CA ASN A 37 13.93 -3.38 5.44
C ASN A 37 15.17 -3.46 4.52
N HIS A 38 16.15 -4.29 4.89
CA HIS A 38 17.39 -4.42 4.11
C HIS A 38 17.21 -5.05 2.73
N ASP A 39 16.09 -5.74 2.47
CA ASP A 39 15.73 -6.29 1.15
C ASP A 39 15.00 -5.27 0.26
N GLY A 40 14.76 -4.06 0.79
CA GLY A 40 14.02 -3.00 0.11
C GLY A 40 12.50 -3.18 0.15
N ASN A 41 11.97 -4.02 1.04
CA ASN A 41 10.54 -4.17 1.27
C ASN A 41 10.04 -3.11 2.25
N VAL A 42 8.86 -2.55 1.96
CA VAL A 42 8.20 -1.55 2.80
C VAL A 42 7.13 -2.21 3.67
N GLY A 43 7.27 -2.07 4.99
CA GLY A 43 6.27 -2.52 5.96
C GLY A 43 5.53 -1.33 6.56
N ILE A 44 4.20 -1.40 6.68
CA ILE A 44 3.38 -0.45 7.45
C ILE A 44 2.73 -1.23 8.60
N GLY A 45 3.15 -0.95 9.83
CA GLY A 45 2.79 -1.76 11.00
C GLY A 45 3.46 -3.15 11.05
N VAL A 46 4.21 -3.54 10.01
CA VAL A 46 4.85 -4.86 9.88
C VAL A 46 6.36 -4.74 10.09
N ALA A 47 6.89 -5.45 11.10
CA ALA A 47 8.33 -5.43 11.40
C ALA A 47 9.16 -6.30 10.42
N ALA A 48 8.58 -7.32 9.80
CA ALA A 48 9.27 -8.21 8.86
C ALA A 48 8.42 -8.38 7.58
N PRO A 49 8.39 -7.36 6.70
CA PRO A 49 7.54 -7.39 5.50
C PRO A 49 7.94 -8.54 4.57
N ALA A 50 6.99 -9.42 4.26
CA ALA A 50 7.19 -10.61 3.42
C ALA A 50 6.99 -10.33 1.92
N ALA A 51 6.50 -9.13 1.58
CA ALA A 51 6.32 -8.64 0.22
C ALA A 51 6.89 -7.23 0.06
N ARG A 52 7.03 -6.76 -1.19
CA ARG A 52 7.53 -5.41 -1.51
C ARG A 52 6.79 -4.30 -0.76
N LEU A 53 5.48 -4.46 -0.60
CA LEU A 53 4.64 -3.66 0.28
C LEU A 53 3.80 -4.61 1.13
N ASP A 54 3.95 -4.52 2.45
CA ASP A 54 3.22 -5.34 3.42
C ASP A 54 2.58 -4.42 4.47
N VAL A 55 1.28 -4.58 4.70
CA VAL A 55 0.48 -3.69 5.55
C VAL A 55 -0.27 -4.52 6.56
N ASP A 56 -0.02 -4.28 7.85
CA ASP A 56 -0.77 -4.90 8.93
C ASP A 56 -2.13 -4.19 9.10
N GLY A 57 -3.09 -4.58 8.28
CA GLY A 57 -4.46 -4.06 8.31
C GLY A 57 -5.10 -3.85 6.93
N ALA A 58 -6.35 -3.41 6.93
CA ALA A 58 -7.09 -3.13 5.70
C ALA A 58 -6.56 -1.87 5.00
N VAL A 59 -6.42 -1.92 3.67
CA VAL A 59 -6.00 -0.77 2.85
C VAL A 59 -7.23 -0.05 2.30
N LYS A 60 -7.35 1.24 2.60
CA LYS A 60 -8.35 2.12 1.98
C LYS A 60 -7.81 2.63 0.64
N VAL A 61 -8.33 2.10 -0.45
CA VAL A 61 -8.09 2.65 -1.79
C VAL A 61 -8.96 3.88 -2.04
N LYS A 62 -8.57 4.71 -3.00
CA LYS A 62 -9.32 5.92 -3.34
C LYS A 62 -10.72 5.53 -3.87
N SER A 63 -11.73 6.24 -3.37
CA SER A 63 -13.13 6.03 -3.75
C SER A 63 -13.54 7.00 -4.85
N TYR A 64 -14.29 6.50 -5.82
CA TYR A 64 -14.88 7.27 -6.91
C TYR A 64 -16.34 6.89 -7.08
N THR A 65 -17.15 7.80 -7.62
CA THR A 65 -18.37 7.39 -8.31
C THR A 65 -18.02 6.92 -9.72
N VAL A 66 -18.90 6.16 -10.38
CA VAL A 66 -18.69 5.73 -11.78
C VAL A 66 -18.29 6.92 -12.68
N ALA A 67 -19.06 8.01 -12.62
CA ALA A 67 -18.79 9.22 -13.41
C ALA A 67 -17.52 9.98 -12.97
N GLY A 68 -17.03 9.74 -11.76
CA GLY A 68 -15.84 10.38 -11.21
C GLY A 68 -14.54 9.63 -11.49
N LEU A 69 -14.60 8.43 -12.09
CA LEU A 69 -13.41 7.67 -12.41
C LEU A 69 -12.53 8.43 -13.40
N PRO A 70 -11.20 8.48 -13.16
CA PRO A 70 -10.29 9.10 -14.10
C PRO A 70 -10.22 8.28 -15.40
N ALA A 71 -9.70 8.86 -16.47
CA ALA A 71 -9.48 8.13 -17.72
C ALA A 71 -8.67 6.86 -17.45
N ALA A 72 -9.20 5.70 -17.87
CA ALA A 72 -8.58 4.39 -17.60
C ALA A 72 -7.14 4.32 -18.12
N ALA A 73 -6.85 4.93 -19.27
CA ALA A 73 -5.49 4.99 -19.82
C ALA A 73 -4.49 5.72 -18.90
N ALA A 74 -4.92 6.75 -18.17
CA ALA A 74 -4.05 7.45 -17.22
C ALA A 74 -3.84 6.66 -15.91
N GLY A 75 -4.69 5.67 -15.65
CA GLY A 75 -4.70 4.86 -14.45
C GLY A 75 -4.42 3.38 -14.67
N ALA A 76 -3.81 2.98 -15.80
CA ALA A 76 -3.59 1.57 -16.11
C ALA A 76 -2.90 0.83 -14.93
N GLY A 77 -3.51 -0.27 -14.48
CA GLY A 77 -3.03 -1.06 -13.34
C GLY A 77 -3.43 -0.51 -11.95
N GLN A 78 -4.12 0.62 -11.87
CA GLN A 78 -4.64 1.13 -10.60
C GLN A 78 -5.84 0.30 -10.10
N VAL A 79 -6.03 0.30 -8.79
CA VAL A 79 -7.23 -0.22 -8.11
C VAL A 79 -7.95 0.94 -7.42
N ALA A 80 -9.27 0.95 -7.51
CA ALA A 80 -10.14 1.95 -6.90
C ALA A 80 -11.39 1.30 -6.31
N PHE A 81 -12.01 1.98 -5.36
CA PHE A 81 -13.34 1.62 -4.87
C PHE A 81 -14.38 2.45 -5.63
N VAL A 82 -15.37 1.80 -6.25
CA VAL A 82 -16.46 2.46 -6.95
C VAL A 82 -17.69 2.39 -6.05
N SER A 83 -18.10 3.53 -5.51
CA SER A 83 -19.10 3.58 -4.44
C SER A 83 -20.55 3.42 -4.93
N ASN A 84 -20.81 3.58 -6.23
CA ASN A 84 -22.16 3.60 -6.81
C ASN A 84 -22.26 2.81 -8.12
N GLU A 85 -21.42 1.79 -8.31
CA GLU A 85 -21.52 0.89 -9.46
C GLU A 85 -22.91 0.23 -9.53
N ALA A 86 -23.39 -0.04 -10.74
CA ALA A 86 -24.60 -0.81 -10.96
C ALA A 86 -24.53 -2.18 -10.28
N GLY A 87 -25.48 -2.45 -9.38
CA GLY A 87 -25.49 -3.68 -8.57
C GLY A 87 -24.80 -3.58 -7.21
N GLY A 88 -24.24 -2.41 -6.88
CA GLY A 88 -23.66 -2.12 -5.56
C GLY A 88 -22.18 -1.76 -5.63
N ALA A 89 -21.67 -1.18 -4.55
CA ALA A 89 -20.29 -0.73 -4.50
C ALA A 89 -19.30 -1.89 -4.69
N VAL A 90 -18.23 -1.65 -5.46
CA VAL A 90 -17.29 -2.70 -5.87
C VAL A 90 -15.87 -2.16 -5.93
N LEU A 91 -14.89 -3.04 -5.72
CA LEU A 91 -13.52 -2.75 -6.13
C LEU A 91 -13.42 -2.90 -7.66
N ALA A 92 -12.74 -1.94 -8.28
CA ALA A 92 -12.47 -1.94 -9.70
C ALA A 92 -10.96 -1.79 -9.95
N PHE A 93 -10.49 -2.31 -11.08
CA PHE A 93 -9.15 -2.09 -11.57
C PHE A 93 -9.18 -1.52 -12.99
N SER A 94 -8.17 -0.75 -13.35
CA SER A 94 -8.03 -0.26 -14.72
C SER A 94 -7.17 -1.21 -15.55
N ASP A 95 -7.67 -1.62 -16.72
CA ASP A 95 -6.89 -2.39 -17.71
C ASP A 95 -6.16 -1.48 -18.72
N GLY A 96 -6.17 -0.16 -18.52
CA GLY A 96 -5.63 0.84 -19.43
C GLY A 96 -6.57 1.28 -20.55
N SER A 97 -7.70 0.61 -20.75
CA SER A 97 -8.76 1.02 -21.69
C SER A 97 -10.08 1.32 -20.98
N ASN A 98 -10.40 0.55 -19.95
CA ASN A 98 -11.62 0.67 -19.16
C ASN A 98 -11.33 0.45 -17.67
N TRP A 99 -12.23 0.93 -16.83
CA TRP A 99 -12.36 0.45 -15.46
C TRP A 99 -13.23 -0.79 -15.45
N ARG A 100 -12.76 -1.84 -14.77
CA ARG A 100 -13.45 -3.12 -14.69
C ARG A 100 -13.68 -3.53 -13.27
N ARG A 101 -14.85 -4.12 -13.01
CA ARG A 101 -15.17 -4.69 -11.70
C ARG A 101 -14.25 -5.88 -11.41
N VAL A 102 -13.81 -5.99 -10.16
CA VAL A 102 -13.01 -7.14 -9.72
C VAL A 102 -13.85 -8.43 -9.73
N THR A 103 -15.15 -8.33 -9.47
CA THR A 103 -16.05 -9.49 -9.33
C THR A 103 -16.18 -10.30 -10.62
N ASP A 104 -16.28 -9.64 -11.78
CA ASP A 104 -16.61 -10.31 -13.05
C ASP A 104 -15.88 -9.75 -14.28
N ARG A 105 -15.02 -8.74 -14.12
CA ARG A 105 -14.31 -8.03 -15.20
C ARG A 105 -15.21 -7.29 -16.20
N ALA A 106 -16.50 -7.13 -15.92
CA ALA A 106 -17.34 -6.24 -16.72
C ALA A 106 -16.87 -4.79 -16.55
N VAL A 107 -17.11 -3.97 -17.58
CA VAL A 107 -16.81 -2.54 -17.50
C VAL A 107 -17.72 -1.89 -16.46
N VAL A 108 -17.14 -1.03 -15.62
CA VAL A 108 -17.86 -0.25 -14.61
C VAL A 108 -18.85 0.70 -15.31
N SER A 109 -20.09 0.75 -14.84
CA SER A 109 -21.22 1.49 -15.43
C SER A 109 -22.22 2.03 -14.40
#